data_AF-A0A328KXP0-F1
#
_entry.id   AF-A0A328KXP0-F1
#
_cell.length_a   1.000
_cell.length_b   1.000
_cell.length_c   1.000
_cell.angle_alpha   90.00
_cell.angle_beta   90.00
_cell.angle_gamma   90.00
#
_symmetry.space_group_name_H-M   'P 1'
#
loop_
_entity.id
_entity.type
_entity.pdbx_description
1 polymer ?
#
loop_
_entity_poly.entity_id
_entity_poly.type
_entity_poly.pdbx_seq_one_letter_code
_entity_poly.pdbx_strand_id
1 'polypeptide(L)'
;MKAKKLVSLALPIMLLGGCGTDNTEKKADTKVAKIEVKAEDKEKLSLEAYPSKMSNLHYELKMKMEEVTAIAGSKDKDVKKQNKETLKSVDELQEIFVKFYKVDPPKEFEEQHKSVLKAIDCYKEAFDTQLSLAKSGSVTKKETEKLKDLMYKGNDYLEEGMEPIEKAVEHTKTPSAIPLSKDGKEIVGEWGSYVGDKFTKGTEFRQDGTYTIFDDVDNTPYENSHMDGKWSYNGDTREMTLTIDEFVKDGKKAEPGEMKQSMIYKMENFSGSEYKMVGDDGSKMHQIKRR
;
A
#
# COMPACT_ATOMS: atom_id res chain seq x y z
N MET A 1 -14.00 0.63 -23.10
CA MET A 1 -12.62 0.32 -22.67
C MET A 1 -12.65 0.18 -21.16
N LYS A 2 -12.38 -1.01 -20.63
CA LYS A 2 -12.37 -1.24 -19.19
C LYS A 2 -11.06 -0.64 -18.65
N ALA A 3 -11.14 0.46 -17.93
CA ALA A 3 -10.01 0.98 -17.17
C ALA A 3 -9.61 -0.12 -16.17
N LYS A 4 -8.53 -0.84 -16.47
CA LYS A 4 -7.91 -1.78 -15.54
C LYS A 4 -7.50 -0.97 -14.31
N LYS A 5 -7.94 -1.41 -13.14
CA LYS A 5 -7.62 -0.83 -11.84
C LYS A 5 -6.14 -1.10 -11.54
N LEU A 6 -5.21 -0.34 -12.11
CA LEU A 6 -3.84 -0.28 -11.61
C LEU A 6 -3.64 1.01 -10.83
N VAL A 7 -3.26 0.85 -9.57
CA VAL A 7 -2.40 1.83 -8.90
C VAL A 7 -1.08 1.78 -9.68
N SER A 8 -0.97 2.54 -10.77
CA SER A 8 0.26 2.59 -11.57
C SER A 8 1.31 3.31 -10.75
N LEU A 9 2.42 2.64 -10.41
CA LEU A 9 3.56 3.29 -9.76
C LEU A 9 4.07 4.39 -10.68
N ALA A 10 4.07 5.62 -10.18
CA ALA A 10 4.53 6.80 -10.90
C ALA A 10 5.90 7.20 -10.36
N LEU A 11 6.85 7.49 -11.25
CA LEU A 11 8.16 7.98 -10.85
C LEU A 11 8.07 9.48 -10.54
N PRO A 12 8.42 9.91 -9.33
CA PRO A 12 8.55 11.33 -9.04
C PRO A 12 9.79 11.84 -9.77
N ILE A 13 9.65 12.64 -10.84
CA ILE A 13 10.82 13.22 -11.52
C ILE A 13 11.45 14.26 -10.59
N MET A 14 12.51 13.86 -9.89
CA MET A 14 13.28 14.75 -9.02
C MET A 14 14.07 15.73 -9.88
N LEU A 15 13.59 16.96 -9.99
CA LEU A 15 14.44 18.08 -10.35
C LEU A 15 15.23 18.44 -9.09
N LEU A 16 16.41 17.82 -8.89
CA LEU A 16 17.35 18.28 -7.86
C LEU A 16 17.94 19.64 -8.32
N GLY A 17 17.11 20.67 -8.33
CA GLY A 17 17.46 22.03 -8.69
C GLY A 17 18.17 22.70 -7.53
N GLY A 18 19.47 22.94 -7.67
CA GLY A 18 20.25 23.82 -6.81
C GLY A 18 21.02 24.82 -7.66
N CYS A 19 20.43 25.99 -7.88
CA CYS A 19 21.17 27.19 -8.28
C CYS A 19 22.04 27.58 -7.07
N GLY A 20 23.37 27.53 -7.21
CA GLY A 20 24.27 27.84 -6.09
C GLY A 20 25.70 27.44 -6.40
N THR A 21 26.43 28.35 -7.04
CA THR A 21 27.88 28.38 -6.99
C THR A 21 28.31 28.51 -5.53
N ASP A 22 28.66 27.41 -4.88
CA ASP A 22 29.69 27.43 -3.87
C ASP A 22 30.35 26.05 -3.77
N ASN A 23 31.66 26.08 -3.94
CA ASN A 23 32.52 24.94 -3.76
C ASN A 23 32.37 24.42 -2.32
N THR A 24 32.54 23.11 -2.17
CA THR A 24 32.72 22.38 -0.89
C THR A 24 31.44 21.93 -0.16
N GLU A 25 30.62 21.09 -0.79
CA GLU A 25 29.90 20.04 -0.07
C GLU A 25 30.11 18.71 -0.78
N LYS A 26 30.61 17.70 -0.04
CA LYS A 26 30.93 16.36 -0.54
C LYS A 26 29.73 15.82 -1.31
N LYS A 27 29.96 15.38 -2.57
CA LYS A 27 29.01 14.56 -3.33
C LYS A 27 28.46 13.50 -2.38
N ALA A 28 27.14 13.50 -2.17
CA ALA A 28 26.50 12.36 -1.53
C ALA A 28 26.86 11.12 -2.36
N ASP A 29 27.69 10.24 -1.79
CA ASP A 29 28.02 8.94 -2.36
C ASP A 29 26.77 8.06 -2.25
N THR A 30 25.84 8.24 -3.19
CA THR A 30 24.71 7.32 -3.38
C THR A 30 25.29 5.96 -3.74
N LYS A 31 25.03 4.95 -2.92
CA LYS A 31 25.48 3.58 -3.20
C LYS A 31 24.48 2.97 -4.18
N VAL A 32 24.83 2.94 -5.46
CA VAL A 32 24.06 2.13 -6.42
C VAL A 32 24.21 0.68 -6.00
N ALA A 33 23.16 0.08 -5.45
CA ALA A 33 23.18 -1.34 -5.14
C ALA A 33 23.35 -2.11 -6.46
N LYS A 34 24.48 -2.79 -6.61
CA LYS A 34 24.68 -3.71 -7.73
C LYS A 34 23.87 -4.96 -7.46
N ILE A 35 23.11 -5.39 -8.47
CA ILE A 35 22.50 -6.72 -8.45
C ILE A 35 23.60 -7.72 -8.76
N GLU A 36 24.35 -8.10 -7.73
CA GLU A 36 25.31 -9.20 -7.75
C GLU A 36 24.79 -10.26 -6.77
N VAL A 37 23.93 -11.15 -7.25
CA VAL A 37 23.38 -12.26 -6.45
C VAL A 37 23.94 -13.56 -7.03
N LYS A 38 24.73 -14.30 -6.25
CA LYS A 38 25.22 -15.62 -6.66
C LYS A 38 24.09 -16.64 -6.57
N ALA A 39 24.16 -17.69 -7.38
CA ALA A 39 23.15 -18.77 -7.33
C ALA A 39 23.05 -19.43 -5.95
N GLU A 40 24.16 -19.48 -5.20
CA GLU A 40 24.25 -19.99 -3.83
C GLU A 40 23.53 -19.11 -2.79
N ASP A 41 23.34 -17.82 -3.09
CA ASP A 41 22.70 -16.85 -2.18
C ASP A 41 21.17 -16.79 -2.36
N LYS A 42 20.62 -17.56 -3.32
CA LYS A 42 19.19 -17.56 -3.59
C LYS A 42 18.44 -18.47 -2.63
N GLU A 43 17.37 -17.93 -2.07
CA GLU A 43 16.41 -18.62 -1.23
C GLU A 43 15.48 -19.47 -2.11
N LYS A 44 15.65 -20.79 -2.04
CA LYS A 44 14.73 -21.75 -2.67
C LYS A 44 13.44 -21.83 -1.86
N LEU A 45 12.32 -21.56 -2.52
CA LEU A 45 11.00 -21.58 -1.90
C LEU A 45 10.18 -22.77 -2.38
N SER A 46 9.34 -23.29 -1.49
CA SER A 46 8.32 -24.28 -1.87
C SER A 46 7.21 -23.61 -2.71
N LEU A 47 6.43 -24.43 -3.41
CA LEU A 47 5.26 -23.96 -4.16
C LEU A 47 4.25 -23.19 -3.30
N GLU A 48 4.13 -23.55 -2.03
CA GLU A 48 3.23 -22.94 -1.04
C GLU A 48 3.78 -21.62 -0.48
N ALA A 49 5.08 -21.57 -0.17
CA ALA A 49 5.70 -20.40 0.45
C ALA A 49 6.01 -19.27 -0.57
N TYR A 50 6.27 -19.64 -1.83
CA TYR A 50 6.69 -18.70 -2.87
C TYR A 50 5.68 -17.57 -3.12
N PRO A 51 4.37 -17.85 -3.34
CA PRO A 51 3.39 -16.79 -3.56
C PRO A 51 3.37 -15.76 -2.43
N SER A 52 3.29 -16.21 -1.18
CA SER A 52 3.23 -15.33 -0.01
C SER A 52 4.49 -14.46 0.12
N LYS A 53 5.67 -15.04 -0.13
CA LYS A 53 6.93 -14.29 -0.11
C LYS A 53 6.94 -13.20 -1.17
N MET A 54 6.53 -13.52 -2.39
CA MET A 54 6.49 -12.56 -3.50
C MET A 54 5.46 -11.44 -3.27
N SER A 55 4.28 -11.77 -2.73
CA SER A 55 3.27 -10.75 -2.37
C SER A 55 3.75 -9.79 -1.30
N ASN A 56 4.46 -10.28 -0.28
CA ASN A 56 5.07 -9.43 0.74
C ASN A 56 6.14 -8.50 0.16
N LEU A 57 6.98 -9.01 -0.74
CA LEU A 57 7.98 -8.18 -1.46
C LEU A 57 7.31 -7.14 -2.35
N HIS A 58 6.23 -7.49 -3.04
CA HIS A 58 5.46 -6.55 -3.85
C HIS A 58 4.84 -5.43 -2.98
N TYR A 59 4.28 -5.77 -1.82
CA TYR A 59 3.79 -4.77 -0.87
C TYR A 59 4.91 -3.86 -0.36
N GLU A 60 6.05 -4.42 0.02
CA GLU A 60 7.23 -3.65 0.46
C GLU A 60 7.71 -2.67 -0.63
N LEU A 61 7.81 -3.16 -1.87
CA LEU A 61 8.14 -2.35 -3.05
C LEU A 61 7.16 -1.19 -3.24
N LYS A 62 5.85 -1.48 -3.21
CA LYS A 62 4.81 -0.47 -3.39
C LYS A 62 4.89 0.61 -2.32
N MET A 63 4.96 0.23 -1.06
CA MET A 63 5.03 1.18 0.06
C MET A 63 6.27 2.07 -0.05
N LYS A 64 7.43 1.50 -0.39
CA LYS A 64 8.66 2.29 -0.55
C LYS A 64 8.59 3.23 -1.76
N MET A 65 7.99 2.81 -2.87
CA MET A 65 7.78 3.67 -4.05
C MET A 65 6.85 4.85 -3.73
N GLU A 66 5.79 4.62 -2.94
CA GLU A 66 4.87 5.66 -2.47
C GLU A 66 5.59 6.65 -1.53
N GLU A 67 6.44 6.16 -0.63
CA GLU A 67 7.28 6.99 0.25
C GLU A 67 8.23 7.90 -0.54
N VAL A 68 8.97 7.34 -1.51
CA VAL A 68 9.86 8.12 -2.37
C VAL A 68 9.09 9.23 -3.10
N THR A 69 7.87 8.92 -3.57
CA THR A 69 6.98 9.87 -4.24
C THR A 69 6.51 10.98 -3.30
N ALA A 70 6.13 10.63 -2.07
CA ALA A 70 5.69 11.59 -1.07
C ALA A 70 6.81 12.55 -0.64
N ILE A 71 8.02 12.03 -0.38
CA ILE A 71 9.18 12.86 -0.02
C ILE A 71 9.53 13.83 -1.16
N ALA A 72 9.61 13.32 -2.40
CA ALA A 72 9.94 14.14 -3.56
C ALA A 72 8.86 15.17 -3.92
N GLY A 73 7.59 14.88 -3.64
CA GLY A 73 6.46 15.80 -3.85
C GLY A 73 6.23 16.80 -2.72
N SER A 74 6.89 16.63 -1.57
CA SER A 74 6.72 17.52 -0.42
C SER A 74 7.24 18.94 -0.72
N LYS A 75 6.55 19.95 -0.17
CA LYS A 75 6.96 21.36 -0.28
C LYS A 75 7.82 21.76 0.93
N ASP A 76 8.86 20.97 1.24
CA ASP A 76 9.80 21.37 2.28
C ASP A 76 10.54 22.65 1.84
N LYS A 77 10.78 23.57 2.77
CA LYS A 77 11.54 24.79 2.53
C LYS A 77 13.05 24.50 2.46
N ASP A 78 13.49 23.38 3.02
CA ASP A 78 14.88 22.92 2.95
C ASP A 78 15.07 21.86 1.86
N VAL A 79 15.37 22.36 0.66
CA VAL A 79 15.67 21.52 -0.53
C VAL A 79 16.85 20.58 -0.29
N LYS A 80 17.87 20.97 0.51
CA LYS A 80 19.02 20.10 0.77
C LYS A 80 18.61 18.90 1.63
N LYS A 81 17.80 19.13 2.65
CA LYS A 81 17.25 18.07 3.52
C LYS A 81 16.35 17.12 2.73
N GLN A 82 15.43 17.65 1.93
CA GLN A 82 14.55 16.86 1.08
C GLN A 82 15.34 15.98 0.10
N ASN A 83 16.37 16.54 -0.54
CA ASN A 83 17.25 15.79 -1.45
C ASN A 83 17.96 14.64 -0.73
N LYS A 84 18.46 14.88 0.48
CA LYS A 84 19.13 13.86 1.30
C LYS A 84 18.17 12.72 1.69
N GLU A 85 16.96 13.06 2.12
CA GLU A 85 15.92 12.07 2.48
C GLU A 85 15.48 11.25 1.26
N THR A 86 15.32 11.91 0.11
CA THR A 86 14.96 11.23 -1.13
C THR A 86 16.05 10.27 -1.58
N LEU A 87 17.33 10.68 -1.55
CA LEU A 87 18.46 9.80 -1.87
C LEU A 87 18.52 8.57 -0.94
N LYS A 88 18.31 8.76 0.38
CA LYS A 88 18.26 7.66 1.34
C LYS A 88 17.12 6.68 1.02
N SER A 89 15.93 7.19 0.72
CA SER A 89 14.76 6.37 0.40
C SER A 89 14.96 5.59 -0.92
N VAL A 90 15.67 6.18 -1.90
CA VAL A 90 16.08 5.48 -3.14
C VAL A 90 17.12 4.39 -2.85
N ASP A 91 18.10 4.62 -1.98
CA ASP A 91 19.06 3.57 -1.58
C ASP A 91 18.32 2.37 -0.95
N GLU A 92 17.36 2.63 -0.04
CA GLU A 92 16.51 1.58 0.56
C GLU A 92 15.64 0.85 -0.48
N LEU A 93 15.11 1.58 -1.46
CA LEU A 93 14.35 0.99 -2.58
C LEU A 93 15.23 0.04 -3.42
N GLN A 94 16.49 0.40 -3.66
CA GLN A 94 17.42 -0.46 -4.37
C GLN A 94 17.75 -1.74 -3.60
N GLU A 95 17.78 -1.69 -2.27
CA GLU A 95 17.91 -2.89 -1.43
C GLU A 95 16.69 -3.83 -1.60
N ILE A 96 15.48 -3.27 -1.75
CA ILE A 96 14.27 -4.05 -2.04
C ILE A 96 14.39 -4.74 -3.40
N PHE A 97 14.88 -4.06 -4.44
CA PHE A 97 15.11 -4.68 -5.76
C PHE A 97 15.98 -5.93 -5.66
N VAL A 98 17.06 -5.88 -4.87
CA VAL A 98 17.95 -7.03 -4.67
C VAL A 98 17.22 -8.22 -4.02
N LYS A 99 16.22 -7.99 -3.17
CA LYS A 99 15.45 -9.08 -2.52
C LYS A 99 14.69 -9.92 -3.55
N PHE A 100 14.17 -9.33 -4.63
CA PHE A 100 13.50 -10.08 -5.70
C PHE A 100 14.47 -11.05 -6.39
N TYR A 101 15.70 -10.61 -6.65
CA TYR A 101 16.75 -11.44 -7.27
C TYR A 101 17.26 -12.59 -6.41
N LYS A 102 17.08 -12.47 -5.08
CA LYS A 102 17.43 -13.51 -4.11
C LYS A 102 16.38 -14.61 -4.02
N VAL A 103 15.24 -14.50 -4.68
CA VAL A 103 14.25 -15.57 -4.70
C VAL A 103 14.56 -16.54 -5.84
N ASP A 104 14.60 -17.83 -5.54
CA ASP A 104 14.61 -18.89 -6.56
C ASP A 104 13.17 -19.44 -6.68
N PRO A 105 12.47 -19.21 -7.79
CA PRO A 105 11.07 -19.60 -7.94
C PRO A 105 10.92 -21.12 -8.10
N PRO A 106 9.79 -21.71 -7.66
CA PRO A 106 9.41 -23.05 -8.07
C PRO A 106 9.06 -23.07 -9.57
N LYS A 107 9.16 -24.25 -10.20
CA LYS A 107 9.01 -24.42 -11.65
C LYS A 107 7.72 -23.83 -12.21
N GLU A 108 6.64 -23.93 -11.44
CA GLU A 108 5.29 -23.47 -11.78
C GLU A 108 5.19 -21.94 -11.93
N PHE A 109 6.13 -21.19 -11.35
CA PHE A 109 6.15 -19.72 -11.38
C PHE A 109 7.38 -19.14 -12.09
N GLU A 110 8.19 -19.95 -12.78
CA GLU A 110 9.42 -19.46 -13.43
C GLU A 110 9.17 -18.32 -14.42
N GLU A 111 8.15 -18.43 -15.27
CA GLU A 111 7.84 -17.40 -16.28
C GLU A 111 7.30 -16.12 -15.65
N GLN A 112 6.43 -16.26 -14.65
CA GLN A 112 5.90 -15.14 -13.88
C GLN A 112 7.02 -14.41 -13.13
N HIS A 113 7.92 -15.17 -12.50
CA HIS A 113 9.09 -14.62 -11.81
C HIS A 113 10.01 -13.86 -12.76
N LYS A 114 10.27 -14.40 -13.97
CA LYS A 114 11.03 -13.69 -15.01
C LYS A 114 10.37 -12.36 -15.39
N SER A 115 9.04 -12.31 -15.46
CA SER A 115 8.32 -11.07 -15.71
C SER A 115 8.49 -10.07 -14.57
N VAL A 116 8.36 -10.52 -13.31
CA VAL A 116 8.63 -9.67 -12.13
C VAL A 116 10.06 -9.11 -12.17
N LEU A 117 11.08 -9.92 -12.49
CA LEU A 117 12.46 -9.42 -12.58
C LEU A 117 12.64 -8.37 -13.69
N LYS A 118 11.97 -8.52 -14.85
CA LYS A 118 11.97 -7.47 -15.89
C LYS A 118 11.34 -6.17 -15.39
N ALA A 119 10.31 -6.24 -14.55
CA ALA A 119 9.73 -5.07 -13.93
C ALA A 119 10.75 -4.35 -13.02
N ILE A 120 11.44 -5.12 -12.17
CA ILE A 120 12.49 -4.61 -11.28
C ILE A 120 13.63 -3.97 -12.09
N ASP A 121 14.04 -4.56 -13.21
CA ASP A 121 15.06 -3.98 -14.09
C ASP A 121 14.62 -2.63 -14.65
N CYS A 122 13.37 -2.51 -15.11
CA CYS A 122 12.83 -1.25 -15.62
C CYS A 122 12.82 -0.17 -14.53
N TYR A 123 12.36 -0.51 -13.32
CA TYR A 123 12.38 0.43 -12.19
C TYR A 123 13.79 0.83 -11.80
N LYS A 124 14.71 -0.14 -11.70
CA LYS A 124 16.11 0.14 -11.36
C LYS A 124 16.74 1.06 -12.40
N GLU A 125 16.55 0.79 -13.69
CA GLU A 125 17.07 1.67 -14.75
C GLU A 125 16.48 3.08 -14.65
N ALA A 126 15.19 3.21 -14.33
CA ALA A 126 14.53 4.50 -14.15
C ALA A 126 15.15 5.29 -12.98
N PHE A 127 15.27 4.68 -11.80
CA PHE A 127 15.85 5.34 -10.63
C PHE A 127 17.35 5.63 -10.79
N ASP A 128 18.13 4.73 -11.39
CA ASP A 128 19.55 4.97 -11.68
C ASP A 128 19.74 6.12 -12.67
N THR A 129 18.93 6.14 -13.73
CA THR A 129 18.94 7.23 -14.72
C THR A 129 18.58 8.54 -14.04
N GLN A 130 17.57 8.54 -13.19
CA GLN A 130 17.15 9.74 -12.47
C GLN A 130 18.24 10.26 -11.52
N LEU A 131 18.89 9.38 -10.75
CA LEU A 131 20.05 9.72 -9.90
C LEU A 131 21.21 10.30 -10.71
N SER A 132 21.46 9.77 -11.91
CA SER A 132 22.49 10.26 -12.83
C SER A 132 22.17 11.68 -13.34
N LEU A 133 20.93 11.91 -13.78
CA LEU A 133 20.47 13.22 -14.27
C LEU A 133 20.46 14.28 -13.18
N ALA A 134 20.09 13.89 -11.96
CA ALA A 134 20.22 14.70 -10.76
C ALA A 134 21.66 15.22 -10.55
N LYS A 135 22.67 14.39 -10.84
CA LYS A 135 24.09 14.76 -10.72
C LYS A 135 24.59 15.63 -11.87
N SER A 136 23.99 15.53 -13.06
CA SER A 136 24.38 16.31 -14.24
C SER A 136 23.68 17.66 -14.33
N GLY A 137 22.61 17.89 -13.57
CA GLY A 137 21.87 19.16 -13.52
C GLY A 137 21.07 19.48 -14.78
N SER A 138 20.93 18.55 -15.72
CA SER A 138 20.18 18.72 -16.97
C SER A 138 19.21 17.56 -17.13
N VAL A 139 17.91 17.87 -17.05
CA VAL A 139 16.82 16.96 -17.39
C VAL A 139 16.16 17.47 -18.68
N THR A 140 16.34 16.73 -19.76
CA THR A 140 15.68 16.99 -21.04
C THR A 140 14.31 16.32 -21.09
N LYS A 141 13.46 16.81 -21.99
CA LYS A 141 12.15 16.19 -22.29
C LYS A 141 12.31 14.72 -22.73
N LYS A 142 13.34 14.42 -23.52
CA LYS A 142 13.63 13.06 -24.01
C LYS A 142 13.97 12.10 -22.86
N GLU A 143 14.75 12.55 -21.89
CA GLU A 143 15.07 11.76 -20.69
C GLU A 143 13.84 11.55 -19.82
N THR A 144 13.01 12.58 -19.66
CA THR A 144 11.72 12.48 -18.97
C THR A 144 10.79 11.46 -19.63
N GLU A 145 10.69 11.45 -20.95
CA GLU A 145 9.89 10.46 -21.70
C GLU A 145 10.46 9.05 -21.54
N LYS A 146 11.79 8.88 -21.59
CA LYS A 146 12.45 7.59 -21.35
C LYS A 146 12.13 7.05 -19.95
N LEU A 147 12.23 7.89 -18.92
CA LEU A 147 11.92 7.52 -17.54
C LEU A 147 10.46 7.08 -17.39
N LYS A 148 9.52 7.79 -18.01
CA LYS A 148 8.10 7.40 -18.01
C LYS A 148 7.88 6.06 -18.70
N ASP A 149 8.47 5.86 -19.87
CA ASP A 149 8.37 4.60 -20.62
C ASP A 149 8.90 3.40 -19.82
N LEU A 150 10.04 3.57 -19.13
CA LEU A 150 10.57 2.55 -18.21
C LEU A 150 9.58 2.23 -17.09
N MET A 151 8.97 3.24 -16.47
CA MET A 151 7.97 3.00 -15.41
C MET A 151 6.72 2.29 -15.91
N TYR A 152 6.21 2.67 -17.08
CA TYR A 152 5.03 2.01 -17.67
C TYR A 152 5.33 0.56 -18.01
N LYS A 153 6.45 0.28 -18.68
CA LYS A 153 6.90 -1.09 -18.96
C LYS A 153 7.12 -1.88 -17.68
N GLY A 154 7.70 -1.26 -16.66
CA GLY A 154 7.86 -1.85 -15.34
C GLY A 154 6.52 -2.28 -14.75
N ASN A 155 5.52 -1.38 -14.78
CA ASN A 155 4.17 -1.67 -14.29
C ASN A 155 3.48 -2.80 -15.07
N ASP A 156 3.62 -2.82 -16.40
CA ASP A 156 3.04 -3.86 -17.24
C ASP A 156 3.64 -5.24 -16.92
N TYR A 157 4.97 -5.33 -16.81
CA TYR A 157 5.64 -6.56 -16.41
C TYR A 157 5.32 -6.98 -14.97
N LEU A 158 5.17 -6.01 -14.06
CA LEU A 158 4.83 -6.29 -12.67
C LEU A 158 3.40 -6.86 -12.57
N GLU A 159 2.43 -6.30 -13.29
CA GLU A 159 1.06 -6.83 -13.37
C GLU A 159 1.08 -8.24 -13.96
N GLU A 160 1.75 -8.44 -15.09
CA GLU A 160 1.84 -9.75 -15.78
C GLU A 160 2.45 -10.83 -14.88
N GLY A 161 3.52 -10.50 -14.14
CA GLY A 161 4.21 -11.42 -13.25
C GLY A 161 3.48 -11.66 -11.93
N MET A 162 2.99 -10.59 -11.27
CA MET A 162 2.40 -10.70 -9.94
C MET A 162 0.96 -11.20 -9.98
N GLU A 163 0.14 -10.91 -11.00
CA GLU A 163 -1.28 -11.29 -11.01
C GLU A 163 -1.49 -12.82 -10.80
N PRO A 164 -0.77 -13.73 -11.49
CA PRO A 164 -0.93 -15.16 -11.26
C PRO A 164 -0.32 -15.63 -9.93
N ILE A 165 0.77 -15.01 -9.49
CA ILE A 165 1.44 -15.32 -8.22
C ILE A 165 0.52 -14.94 -7.06
N GLU A 166 -0.04 -13.74 -7.07
CA GLU A 166 -0.96 -13.24 -6.06
C GLU A 166 -2.20 -14.10 -5.98
N LYS A 167 -2.76 -14.57 -7.10
CA LYS A 167 -3.89 -15.53 -7.13
C LYS A 167 -3.56 -16.91 -6.54
N ALA A 168 -2.28 -17.25 -6.39
CA ALA A 168 -1.85 -18.54 -5.86
C ALA A 168 -1.59 -18.54 -4.35
N VAL A 169 -1.43 -17.38 -3.73
CA VAL A 169 -1.31 -17.21 -2.28
C VAL A 169 -2.53 -17.83 -1.59
N GLU A 170 -2.37 -18.62 -0.53
CA GLU A 170 -3.50 -19.19 0.23
C GLU A 170 -4.41 -18.16 0.93
N HIS A 171 -4.11 -16.86 0.79
CA HIS A 171 -4.96 -15.74 1.20
C HIS A 171 -5.81 -15.22 0.02
N THR A 172 -5.59 -15.73 -1.20
CA THR A 172 -6.37 -15.46 -2.43
C THR A 172 -6.98 -16.72 -3.06
N LYS A 173 -6.41 -17.92 -2.87
CA LYS A 173 -7.26 -19.07 -2.58
C LYS A 173 -7.92 -18.74 -1.27
N THR A 174 -9.23 -18.81 -1.18
CA THR A 174 -9.88 -18.62 0.12
C THR A 174 -9.18 -19.56 1.11
N PRO A 175 -8.55 -19.06 2.18
CA PRO A 175 -8.48 -19.88 3.38
C PRO A 175 -9.92 -20.33 3.60
N SER A 176 -10.17 -21.51 4.15
CA SER A 176 -11.48 -21.66 4.79
C SER A 176 -11.57 -20.47 5.75
N ALA A 177 -12.33 -19.45 5.37
CA ALA A 177 -12.78 -18.42 6.29
C ALA A 177 -13.17 -19.24 7.51
N ILE A 178 -12.67 -18.91 8.68
CA ILE A 178 -13.49 -19.21 9.84
C ILE A 178 -14.78 -18.48 9.46
N PRO A 179 -15.84 -19.19 9.03
CA PRO A 179 -16.96 -18.51 8.43
C PRO A 179 -17.43 -17.58 9.53
N LEU A 180 -17.61 -16.28 9.22
CA LEU A 180 -18.45 -15.46 10.08
C LEU A 180 -19.70 -16.28 10.33
N SER A 181 -19.99 -16.55 11.60
CA SER A 181 -21.20 -17.25 11.95
C SER A 181 -22.40 -16.45 11.42
N LYS A 182 -23.58 -17.07 11.40
CA LYS A 182 -24.76 -16.40 10.80
C LYS A 182 -25.06 -15.03 11.44
N ASP A 183 -24.67 -14.83 12.70
CA ASP A 183 -24.81 -13.59 13.46
C ASP A 183 -23.53 -12.74 13.51
N GLY A 184 -22.40 -13.24 13.02
CA GLY A 184 -21.14 -12.52 12.82
C GLY A 184 -20.46 -12.07 14.10
N LYS A 185 -20.70 -12.75 15.23
CA LYS A 185 -20.17 -12.34 16.55
C LYS A 185 -18.65 -12.30 16.63
N GLU A 186 -17.95 -12.97 15.72
CA GLU A 186 -16.49 -12.93 15.61
C GLU A 186 -15.96 -11.53 15.25
N ILE A 187 -16.81 -10.66 14.68
CA ILE A 187 -16.44 -9.28 14.32
C ILE A 187 -16.30 -8.35 15.54
N VAL A 188 -16.77 -8.77 16.71
CA VAL A 188 -16.63 -7.98 17.95
C VAL A 188 -15.16 -7.70 18.24
N GLY A 189 -14.85 -6.45 18.53
CA GLY A 189 -13.51 -5.98 18.85
C GLY A 189 -13.23 -4.55 18.39
N GLU A 190 -12.00 -4.11 18.66
CA GLU A 190 -11.46 -2.85 18.16
C GLU A 190 -10.67 -3.10 16.86
N TRP A 191 -10.94 -2.24 15.88
CA TRP A 191 -10.43 -2.33 14.52
C TRP A 191 -9.90 -0.98 14.10
N GLY A 192 -8.91 -0.99 13.21
CA GLY A 192 -8.28 0.23 12.75
C GLY A 192 -7.15 -0.04 11.78
N SER A 193 -6.08 0.74 11.92
CA SER A 193 -4.87 0.61 11.11
C SER A 193 -3.61 0.77 11.96
N TYR A 194 -2.48 0.27 11.45
CA TYR A 194 -1.17 0.45 12.06
C TYR A 194 -0.28 1.29 11.16
N VAL A 195 0.38 2.29 11.73
CA VAL A 195 1.50 3.01 11.12
C VAL A 195 2.73 2.77 12.00
N GLY A 196 3.62 1.89 11.56
CA GLY A 196 4.65 1.31 12.44
C GLY A 196 4.00 0.53 13.58
N ASP A 197 4.38 0.86 14.83
CA ASP A 197 3.80 0.25 16.04
C ASP A 197 2.60 1.03 16.60
N LYS A 198 2.26 2.19 16.02
CA LYS A 198 1.12 3.00 16.47
C LYS A 198 -0.16 2.46 15.85
N PHE A 199 -1.08 2.00 16.71
CA PHE A 199 -2.45 1.69 16.31
C PHE A 199 -3.29 2.96 16.29
N THR A 200 -4.03 3.16 15.22
CA THR A 200 -5.09 4.16 15.11
C THR A 200 -6.42 3.45 15.07
N LYS A 201 -7.29 3.76 16.04
CA LYS A 201 -8.65 3.20 16.10
C LYS A 201 -9.47 3.77 14.94
N GLY A 202 -10.24 2.89 14.29
CA GLY A 202 -11.18 3.24 13.22
C GLY A 202 -12.61 2.83 13.56
N THR A 203 -12.80 1.61 14.07
CA THR A 203 -14.13 1.08 14.40
C THR A 203 -14.09 0.15 15.59
N GLU A 204 -15.12 0.21 16.43
CA GLU A 204 -15.33 -0.74 17.52
C GLU A 204 -16.71 -1.38 17.37
N PHE A 205 -16.77 -2.71 17.32
CA PHE A 205 -18.02 -3.47 17.38
C PHE A 205 -18.13 -4.12 18.76
N ARG A 206 -19.23 -3.87 19.47
CA ARG A 206 -19.45 -4.35 20.84
C ARG A 206 -20.41 -5.54 20.87
N GLN A 207 -20.31 -6.34 21.94
CA GLN A 207 -21.13 -7.57 22.09
C GLN A 207 -22.63 -7.30 22.15
N ASP A 208 -23.02 -6.14 22.69
CA ASP A 208 -24.40 -5.66 22.84
C ASP A 208 -25.03 -5.19 21.52
N GLY A 209 -24.29 -5.26 20.40
CA GLY A 209 -24.78 -4.84 19.10
C GLY A 209 -24.59 -3.34 18.83
N THR A 210 -23.88 -2.61 19.67
CA THR A 210 -23.51 -1.21 19.40
C THR A 210 -22.16 -1.12 18.68
N TYR A 211 -21.95 -0.03 17.94
CA TYR A 211 -20.67 0.27 17.33
C TYR A 211 -20.31 1.74 17.45
N THR A 212 -19.03 2.04 17.29
CA THR A 212 -18.50 3.39 17.12
C THR A 212 -17.53 3.40 15.95
N ILE A 213 -17.68 4.35 15.02
CA ILE A 213 -16.68 4.70 14.01
C ILE A 213 -16.07 6.04 14.41
N PHE A 214 -14.76 6.04 14.59
CA PHE A 214 -13.97 7.19 15.01
C PHE A 214 -12.56 6.99 14.49
N ASP A 215 -12.01 7.98 13.79
CA ASP A 215 -10.63 7.96 13.31
C ASP A 215 -9.78 8.91 14.15
N ASP A 216 -8.77 8.36 14.84
CA ASP A 216 -7.88 9.11 15.72
C ASP A 216 -6.59 9.63 15.05
N VAL A 217 -6.41 9.43 13.72
CA VAL A 217 -5.14 9.73 13.01
C VAL A 217 -4.64 11.14 13.31
N ASP A 218 -5.52 12.14 13.28
CA ASP A 218 -5.17 13.56 13.44
C ASP A 218 -5.28 14.08 14.90
N ASN A 219 -5.48 13.20 15.88
CA ASN A 219 -5.85 13.54 17.26
C ASN A 219 -7.12 14.41 17.35
N THR A 220 -8.01 14.30 16.36
CA THR A 220 -9.32 14.94 16.42
C THR A 220 -10.07 14.40 17.64
N PRO A 221 -10.51 15.25 18.58
CA PRO A 221 -11.30 14.79 19.73
C PRO A 221 -12.53 14.02 19.28
N TYR A 222 -12.94 13.03 20.08
CA TYR A 222 -14.15 12.24 19.83
C TYR A 222 -15.37 13.14 19.58
N GLU A 223 -15.48 14.18 20.39
CA GLU A 223 -16.56 15.19 20.38
C GLU A 223 -16.62 15.97 19.06
N ASN A 224 -15.57 15.91 18.22
CA ASN A 224 -15.53 16.63 16.95
C ASN A 224 -15.93 15.77 15.76
N SER A 225 -15.72 14.45 15.79
CA SER A 225 -15.99 13.60 14.63
C SER A 225 -16.17 12.14 15.01
N HIS A 226 -17.41 11.66 15.17
CA HIS A 226 -17.68 10.23 15.39
C HIS A 226 -19.04 9.82 14.82
N MET A 227 -19.24 8.52 14.73
CA MET A 227 -20.52 7.91 14.40
C MET A 227 -20.80 6.76 15.35
N ASP A 228 -21.95 6.81 16.02
CA ASP A 228 -22.41 5.74 16.89
C ASP A 228 -23.71 5.15 16.35
N GLY A 229 -23.91 3.89 16.67
CA GLY A 229 -25.21 3.27 16.50
C GLY A 229 -25.18 1.77 16.69
N LYS A 230 -25.97 1.06 15.90
CA LYS A 230 -26.19 -0.38 16.05
C LYS A 230 -25.75 -1.15 14.82
N TRP A 231 -25.19 -2.32 15.05
CA TRP A 231 -24.75 -3.21 13.98
C TRP A 231 -25.48 -4.54 14.03
N SER A 232 -25.70 -5.12 12.87
CA SER A 232 -26.18 -6.50 12.71
C SER A 232 -25.58 -7.12 11.47
N TYR A 233 -25.26 -8.40 11.52
CA TYR A 233 -24.76 -9.16 10.38
C TYR A 233 -25.72 -10.26 9.98
N ASN A 234 -25.91 -10.43 8.67
CA ASN A 234 -26.63 -11.55 8.08
C ASN A 234 -25.64 -12.41 7.29
N GLY A 235 -25.29 -13.58 7.81
CA GLY A 235 -24.35 -14.50 7.15
C GLY A 235 -24.88 -15.14 5.86
N ASP A 236 -26.21 -15.21 5.66
CA ASP A 236 -26.79 -15.77 4.43
C ASP A 236 -26.61 -14.80 3.25
N THR A 237 -26.77 -13.49 3.48
CA THR A 237 -26.53 -12.45 2.45
C THR A 237 -25.12 -11.88 2.47
N ARG A 238 -24.37 -12.12 3.56
CA ARG A 238 -23.08 -11.52 3.90
C ARG A 238 -23.15 -10.01 4.03
N GLU A 239 -24.24 -9.49 4.57
CA GLU A 239 -24.48 -8.06 4.72
C GLU A 239 -24.35 -7.64 6.19
N MET A 240 -23.60 -6.57 6.40
CA MET A 240 -23.52 -5.82 7.65
C MET A 240 -24.42 -4.60 7.52
N THR A 241 -25.37 -4.44 8.43
CA THR A 241 -26.20 -3.24 8.56
C THR A 241 -25.69 -2.42 9.72
N LEU A 242 -25.40 -1.14 9.46
CA LEU A 242 -25.02 -0.15 10.45
C LEU A 242 -26.13 0.90 10.53
N THR A 243 -26.94 0.87 11.57
CA THR A 243 -27.91 1.92 11.89
C THR A 243 -27.21 3.04 12.61
N ILE A 244 -27.50 4.28 12.25
CA ILE A 244 -26.83 5.46 12.78
C ILE A 244 -27.77 6.13 13.79
N ASP A 245 -27.36 6.13 15.06
CA ASP A 245 -28.07 6.80 16.15
C ASP A 245 -27.52 8.21 16.37
N GLU A 246 -26.21 8.39 16.18
CA GLU A 246 -25.53 9.67 16.30
C GLU A 246 -24.42 9.81 15.25
N PHE A 247 -24.30 11.01 14.69
CA PHE A 247 -23.20 11.41 13.84
C PHE A 247 -22.81 12.83 14.18
N VAL A 248 -21.54 13.01 14.50
CA VAL A 248 -20.95 14.29 14.81
C VAL A 248 -19.88 14.59 13.78
N LYS A 249 -19.89 15.81 13.26
CA LYS A 249 -18.87 16.32 12.34
C LYS A 249 -18.59 17.77 12.66
N ASP A 250 -17.31 18.14 12.75
CA ASP A 250 -16.86 19.49 13.13
C ASP A 250 -17.49 19.98 14.45
N GLY A 251 -17.66 19.06 15.41
CA GLY A 251 -18.28 19.33 16.71
C GLY A 251 -19.80 19.55 16.67
N LYS A 252 -20.45 19.32 15.53
CA LYS A 252 -21.88 19.47 15.34
C LYS A 252 -22.53 18.13 15.10
N LYS A 253 -23.55 17.82 15.91
CA LYS A 253 -24.41 16.66 15.70
C LYS A 253 -25.31 16.90 14.50
N ALA A 254 -25.42 15.93 13.61
CA ALA A 254 -26.33 15.99 12.47
C ALA A 254 -27.79 15.97 12.93
N GLU A 255 -28.62 16.76 12.25
CA GLU A 255 -30.06 16.79 12.50
C GLU A 255 -30.77 15.60 11.84
N PRO A 256 -31.94 15.18 12.35
CA PRO A 256 -32.72 14.11 11.73
C PRO A 256 -33.03 14.40 10.25
N GLY A 257 -32.58 13.50 9.37
CA GLY A 257 -32.80 13.60 7.92
C GLY A 257 -31.64 14.20 7.11
N GLU A 258 -30.59 14.72 7.76
CA GLU A 258 -29.38 15.21 7.06
C GLU A 258 -28.49 14.08 6.53
N MET A 259 -28.71 12.84 7.00
CA MET A 259 -27.92 11.68 6.64
C MET A 259 -28.78 10.42 6.48
N LYS A 260 -28.23 9.41 5.81
CA LYS A 260 -28.83 8.07 5.78
C LYS A 260 -28.97 7.55 7.23
N GLN A 261 -30.12 6.97 7.57
CA GLN A 261 -30.35 6.36 8.88
C GLN A 261 -29.65 5.00 9.05
N SER A 262 -29.25 4.40 7.92
CA SER A 262 -28.51 3.15 7.92
C SER A 262 -27.61 3.04 6.70
N MET A 263 -26.51 2.30 6.86
CA MET A 263 -25.62 1.89 5.78
C MET A 263 -25.60 0.36 5.69
N ILE A 264 -25.58 -0.16 4.48
CA ILE A 264 -25.47 -1.60 4.22
C ILE A 264 -24.13 -1.85 3.55
N TYR A 265 -23.33 -2.72 4.16
CA TYR A 265 -22.03 -3.15 3.66
C TYR A 265 -22.06 -4.63 3.33
N LYS A 266 -21.53 -5.00 2.17
CA LYS A 266 -21.26 -6.40 1.84
C LYS A 266 -19.89 -6.81 2.36
N MET A 267 -19.85 -7.86 3.17
CA MET A 267 -18.60 -8.45 3.65
C MET A 267 -17.89 -9.17 2.49
N GLU A 268 -16.71 -8.68 2.13
CA GLU A 268 -15.86 -9.29 1.11
C GLU A 268 -14.87 -10.29 1.72
N ASN A 269 -14.30 -9.97 2.88
CA ASN A 269 -13.32 -10.80 3.55
C ASN A 269 -13.38 -10.68 5.08
N PHE A 270 -13.11 -11.77 5.78
CA PHE A 270 -12.92 -11.81 7.24
C PHE A 270 -11.95 -12.94 7.61
N SER A 271 -10.95 -12.63 8.44
CA SER A 271 -9.94 -13.61 8.89
C SER A 271 -9.76 -13.66 10.42
N GLY A 272 -10.64 -13.00 11.18
CA GLY A 272 -10.49 -12.83 12.63
C GLY A 272 -9.43 -11.80 13.03
N SER A 273 -8.41 -11.57 12.20
CA SER A 273 -7.42 -10.49 12.36
C SER A 273 -7.64 -9.31 11.42
N GLU A 274 -8.45 -9.46 10.37
CA GLU A 274 -8.82 -8.38 9.46
C GLU A 274 -10.25 -8.57 8.95
N TYR A 275 -10.87 -7.47 8.52
CA TYR A 275 -12.07 -7.53 7.69
C TYR A 275 -12.01 -6.53 6.55
N LYS A 276 -12.74 -6.87 5.48
CA LYS A 276 -12.97 -5.98 4.35
C LYS A 276 -14.45 -6.01 3.96
N MET A 277 -15.05 -4.84 3.88
CA MET A 277 -16.44 -4.69 3.46
C MET A 277 -16.65 -3.48 2.55
N VAL A 278 -17.66 -3.56 1.70
CA VAL A 278 -17.96 -2.55 0.66
C VAL A 278 -19.41 -2.10 0.77
N GLY A 279 -19.62 -0.79 0.90
CA GLY A 279 -20.94 -0.17 0.98
C GLY A 279 -21.65 -0.13 -0.37
N ASP A 280 -22.97 0.07 -0.32
CA ASP A 280 -23.82 0.26 -1.52
C ASP A 280 -23.39 1.47 -2.37
N ASP A 281 -22.84 2.50 -1.73
CA ASP A 281 -22.29 3.71 -2.33
C ASP A 281 -20.84 3.55 -2.84
N GLY A 282 -20.27 2.34 -2.73
CA GLY A 282 -18.90 2.02 -3.13
C GLY A 282 -17.83 2.39 -2.10
N SER A 283 -18.21 2.89 -0.92
CA SER A 283 -17.32 3.05 0.23
C SER A 283 -16.68 1.72 0.60
N LYS A 284 -15.45 1.76 1.12
CA LYS A 284 -14.71 0.55 1.49
C LYS A 284 -14.15 0.72 2.88
N MET A 285 -14.37 -0.29 3.71
CA MET A 285 -13.74 -0.40 5.02
C MET A 285 -12.82 -1.61 4.99
N HIS A 286 -11.54 -1.36 5.19
CA HIS A 286 -10.52 -2.39 5.35
C HIS A 286 -9.79 -2.08 6.63
N GLN A 287 -9.95 -2.92 7.64
CA GLN A 287 -9.40 -2.69 8.97
C GLN A 287 -8.82 -3.97 9.54
N ILE A 288 -7.80 -3.79 10.37
CA ILE A 288 -7.11 -4.85 11.09
C ILE A 288 -7.46 -4.77 12.57
N LYS A 289 -7.59 -5.94 13.20
CA LYS A 289 -7.92 -6.07 14.61
C LYS A 289 -6.77 -5.53 15.44
N ARG A 290 -7.07 -4.78 16.49
CA ARG A 290 -6.08 -4.39 17.50
C ARG A 290 -5.44 -5.65 18.08
N ARG A 291 -4.11 -5.72 18.04
CA ARG A 291 -3.31 -6.81 18.61
C ARG A 291 -3.34 -6.78 20.13
#